data_AF-A0A7W1G5C8-F1
#
_entry.id   AF-A0A7W1G5C8-F1
#
_cell.length_a   1.000
_cell.length_b   1.000
_cell.length_c   1.000
_cell.angle_alpha   90.00
_cell.angle_beta   90.00
_cell.angle_gamma   90.00
#
_symmetry.space_group_name_H-M   'P 1'
#
loop_
_entity.id
_entity.type
_entity.pdbx_description
1 polymer ?
#
loop_
_entity_poly.entity_id
_entity_poly.type
_entity_poly.pdbx_seq_one_letter_code
_entity_poly.pdbx_strand_id
1 'polypeptide(L)'
;SAAVLEAAVTHQAALIATDPRQVAAWLAGASSTFDQARDLDPILAAGISIPDRAPVAVFSSWLAARAPSAPTEHVRAIANLHQMVLEVHRDGDLVQDLMHWYIALGVPVYLGQLGVADGGDEAFLLKMGEELAPRTCASPFATDAAAWQITSLKTWNWGGRHTGRRNGKVIADEMRRESAIQALLPAIRAMPAQRIAVLGHSFTMALNWSSPSAFVPIATEILASENPRVEVRQFQQGGLTAVRAEAIFLAEALAYRPDLAALVCLTKDDADFAALERIIRAFVAQGSRFVVFDDLLVPLEAGTTLERRNRIAKDAGATVVAVGKDLVSSPLRPSFLSLDGIHMRETYHRLMARLWLGFLANRSRAQAVS
;
A
#
# COMPACT_ATOMS: atom_id res chain seq x y z
N SER A 1 12.50 -16.81 30.98
CA SER A 1 13.93 -16.75 30.58
C SER A 1 14.01 -16.43 29.10
N ALA A 2 15.19 -16.04 28.58
CA ALA A 2 15.37 -15.80 27.14
C ALA A 2 14.95 -17.01 26.28
N ALA A 3 15.26 -18.23 26.73
CA ALA A 3 14.89 -19.47 26.04
C ALA A 3 13.37 -19.70 25.95
N VAL A 4 12.59 -19.34 26.99
CA VAL A 4 11.12 -19.43 26.95
C VAL A 4 10.54 -18.45 25.93
N LEU A 5 11.09 -17.24 25.84
CA LEU A 5 10.67 -16.26 24.85
C LEU A 5 11.01 -16.71 23.43
N GLU A 6 12.21 -17.23 23.21
CA GLU A 6 12.65 -17.73 21.90
C GLU A 6 11.81 -18.92 21.42
N ALA A 7 11.46 -19.83 22.33
CA ALA A 7 10.53 -20.92 22.05
C ALA A 7 9.13 -20.40 21.71
N ALA A 8 8.60 -19.44 22.46
CA ALA A 8 7.30 -18.83 22.20
C ALA A 8 7.27 -18.09 20.84
N VAL A 9 8.34 -17.38 20.48
CA VAL A 9 8.49 -16.71 19.17
C VAL A 9 8.50 -17.73 18.03
N THR A 10 9.28 -18.81 18.17
CA THR A 10 9.34 -19.89 17.17
C THR A 10 7.96 -20.51 16.98
N HIS A 11 7.24 -20.75 18.08
CA HIS A 11 5.90 -21.31 18.06
C HIS A 11 4.88 -20.38 17.40
N GLN A 12 4.93 -19.08 17.75
CA GLN A 12 4.06 -18.07 17.16
C GLN A 12 4.27 -17.92 15.66
N ALA A 13 5.53 -17.99 15.19
CA ALA A 13 5.83 -17.97 13.76
C ALA A 13 5.22 -19.16 13.03
N ALA A 14 5.31 -20.37 13.60
CA ALA A 14 4.68 -21.58 13.05
C ALA A 14 3.14 -21.47 13.03
N LEU A 15 2.55 -20.91 14.09
CA LEU A 15 1.11 -20.67 14.17
C LEU A 15 0.62 -19.72 13.08
N ILE A 16 1.29 -18.58 12.88
CA ILE A 16 0.92 -17.59 11.84
C ILE A 16 1.07 -18.18 10.43
N ALA A 17 1.98 -19.14 10.23
CA ALA A 17 2.13 -19.85 8.95
C ALA A 17 1.04 -20.90 8.67
N THR A 18 0.15 -21.19 9.64
CA THR A 18 -0.96 -22.14 9.46
C THR A 18 -2.04 -21.53 8.56
N ASP A 19 -2.65 -22.33 7.67
CA ASP A 19 -3.76 -21.87 6.82
C ASP A 19 -4.90 -21.30 7.71
N PRO A 20 -5.24 -20.00 7.59
CA PRO A 20 -6.28 -19.37 8.39
C PRO A 20 -7.63 -20.10 8.33
N ARG A 21 -7.91 -20.79 7.23
CA ARG A 21 -9.16 -21.57 7.06
C ARG A 21 -9.25 -22.75 8.01
N GLN A 22 -8.12 -23.35 8.39
CA GLN A 22 -8.09 -24.43 9.37
C GLN A 22 -8.44 -23.91 10.76
N VAL A 23 -7.88 -22.76 11.14
CA VAL A 23 -8.18 -22.13 12.44
C VAL A 23 -9.65 -21.71 12.50
N ALA A 24 -10.17 -21.09 11.45
CA ALA A 24 -11.58 -20.74 11.34
C ALA A 24 -12.50 -21.97 11.40
N ALA A 25 -12.14 -23.07 10.74
CA ALA A 25 -12.88 -24.32 10.81
C ALA A 25 -12.89 -24.89 12.24
N TRP A 26 -11.76 -24.89 12.94
CA TRP A 26 -11.66 -25.32 14.34
C TRP A 26 -12.55 -24.47 15.25
N LEU A 27 -12.51 -23.13 15.12
CA LEU A 27 -13.39 -22.22 15.88
C LEU A 27 -14.88 -22.49 15.62
N ALA A 28 -15.24 -22.87 14.40
CA ALA A 28 -16.60 -23.23 14.03
C ALA A 28 -17.01 -24.66 14.45
N GLY A 29 -16.12 -25.42 15.11
CA GLY A 29 -16.35 -26.83 15.46
C GLY A 29 -16.34 -27.79 14.27
N ALA A 30 -15.81 -27.36 13.11
CA ALA A 30 -15.68 -28.17 11.91
C ALA A 30 -14.34 -28.95 11.90
N SER A 31 -14.23 -29.91 10.97
CA SER A 31 -12.99 -30.65 10.76
C SER A 31 -11.85 -29.70 10.41
N SER A 32 -10.73 -29.83 11.13
CA SER A 32 -9.57 -28.96 11.01
C SER A 32 -8.27 -29.70 11.33
N THR A 33 -7.16 -29.27 10.74
CA THR A 33 -5.81 -29.72 11.12
C THR A 33 -5.21 -28.90 12.26
N PHE A 34 -5.92 -27.87 12.73
CA PHE A 34 -5.55 -27.09 13.90
C PHE A 34 -5.74 -27.94 15.16
N ASP A 35 -4.70 -28.02 15.96
CA ASP A 35 -4.67 -28.78 17.21
C ASP A 35 -4.29 -27.83 18.32
N GLN A 36 -5.23 -27.52 19.22
CA GLN A 36 -4.99 -26.59 20.32
C GLN A 36 -3.80 -26.99 21.19
N ALA A 37 -3.63 -28.28 21.49
CA ALA A 37 -2.58 -28.78 22.36
C ALA A 37 -1.19 -28.59 21.74
N ARG A 38 -1.12 -28.69 20.40
CA ARG A 38 0.10 -28.44 19.65
C ARG A 38 0.29 -26.96 19.36
N ASP A 39 -0.74 -26.26 18.93
CA ASP A 39 -0.63 -24.98 18.23
C ASP A 39 -0.79 -23.76 19.17
N LEU A 40 -1.55 -23.89 20.26
CA LEU A 40 -1.89 -22.78 21.16
C LEU A 40 -1.38 -22.97 22.60
N ASP A 41 -1.55 -24.16 23.16
CA ASP A 41 -1.20 -24.44 24.56
C ASP A 41 0.26 -24.12 24.90
N PRO A 42 1.27 -24.33 24.03
CA PRO A 42 2.65 -23.93 24.32
C PRO A 42 2.82 -22.42 24.51
N ILE A 43 2.07 -21.60 23.76
CA ILE A 43 2.09 -20.13 23.89
C ILE A 43 1.39 -19.73 25.20
N LEU A 44 0.24 -20.33 25.51
CA LEU A 44 -0.50 -20.03 26.74
C LEU A 44 0.28 -20.43 28.00
N ALA A 45 0.93 -21.59 27.96
CA ALA A 45 1.73 -22.12 29.06
C ALA A 45 3.03 -21.33 29.29
N ALA A 46 3.47 -20.52 28.33
CA ALA A 46 4.66 -19.67 28.48
C ALA A 46 4.52 -18.63 29.59
N GLY A 47 3.28 -18.33 30.04
CA GLY A 47 3.02 -17.45 31.19
C GLY A 47 3.56 -16.03 31.00
N ILE A 48 3.67 -15.58 29.75
CA ILE A 48 4.23 -14.27 29.41
C ILE A 48 3.24 -13.18 29.83
N SER A 49 3.58 -12.41 30.85
CA SER A 49 2.83 -11.23 31.26
C SER A 49 3.21 -10.02 30.42
N ILE A 50 2.20 -9.28 29.93
CA ILE A 50 2.41 -8.02 29.23
C ILE A 50 2.41 -6.89 30.27
N PRO A 51 3.48 -6.08 30.38
CA PRO A 51 3.50 -4.94 31.30
C PRO A 51 2.41 -3.91 30.98
N ASP A 52 1.80 -3.30 32.01
CA ASP A 52 0.70 -2.33 31.84
C ASP A 52 1.07 -1.11 30.98
N ARG A 53 2.36 -0.74 30.98
CA ARG A 53 2.90 0.37 30.20
C ARG A 53 3.44 -0.04 28.83
N ALA A 54 3.40 -1.34 28.49
CA ALA A 54 3.74 -1.78 27.14
C ALA A 54 2.80 -1.13 26.11
N PRO A 55 3.26 -0.82 24.89
CA PRO A 55 2.43 -0.10 23.92
C PRO A 55 1.09 -0.80 23.64
N VAL A 56 1.10 -2.13 23.47
CA VAL A 56 -0.12 -2.95 23.31
C VAL A 56 -1.09 -2.83 24.48
N ALA A 57 -0.60 -2.77 25.73
CA ALA A 57 -1.44 -2.66 26.93
C ALA A 57 -2.04 -1.25 27.05
N VAL A 58 -1.21 -0.22 26.86
CA VAL A 58 -1.63 1.19 26.87
C VAL A 58 -2.70 1.46 25.81
N PHE A 59 -2.49 0.96 24.59
CA PHE A 59 -3.45 1.11 23.50
C PHE A 59 -4.73 0.29 23.76
N SER A 60 -4.62 -0.94 24.29
CA SER A 60 -5.79 -1.75 24.66
C SER A 60 -6.67 -1.04 25.69
N SER A 61 -6.08 -0.47 26.75
CA SER A 61 -6.84 0.27 27.76
C SER A 61 -7.50 1.53 27.19
N TRP A 62 -6.79 2.27 26.32
CA TRP A 62 -7.35 3.44 25.65
C TRP A 62 -8.54 3.06 24.75
N LEU A 63 -8.39 2.01 23.94
CA LEU A 63 -9.41 1.57 23.01
C LEU A 63 -10.63 0.98 23.72
N ALA A 64 -10.43 0.21 24.80
CA ALA A 64 -11.53 -0.29 25.63
C ALA A 64 -12.37 0.85 26.24
N ALA A 65 -11.74 1.94 26.65
CA ALA A 65 -12.46 3.12 27.14
C ALA A 65 -13.26 3.82 26.04
N ARG A 66 -12.80 3.77 24.78
CA ARG A 66 -13.44 4.42 23.63
C ARG A 66 -14.54 3.55 22.99
N ALA A 67 -14.42 2.24 23.12
CA ALA A 67 -15.37 1.25 22.63
C ALA A 67 -15.78 0.28 23.76
N PRO A 68 -16.49 0.77 24.80
CA PRO A 68 -16.77 -0.02 26.01
C PRO A 68 -17.68 -1.23 25.79
N SER A 69 -18.42 -1.26 24.67
CA SER A 69 -19.24 -2.40 24.26
C SER A 69 -18.47 -3.44 23.43
N ALA A 70 -17.22 -3.17 23.06
CA ALA A 70 -16.42 -4.10 22.27
C ALA A 70 -15.94 -5.28 23.13
N PRO A 71 -16.01 -6.52 22.61
CA PRO A 71 -15.39 -7.68 23.26
C PRO A 71 -13.89 -7.47 23.50
N THR A 72 -13.36 -8.07 24.57
CA THR A 72 -11.95 -7.86 24.97
C THR A 72 -10.98 -8.36 23.92
N GLU A 73 -11.29 -9.50 23.30
CA GLU A 73 -10.55 -10.11 22.20
C GLU A 73 -10.51 -9.20 20.96
N HIS A 74 -11.58 -8.45 20.70
CA HIS A 74 -11.65 -7.51 19.59
C HIS A 74 -10.76 -6.28 19.82
N VAL A 75 -10.74 -5.75 21.05
CA VAL A 75 -9.83 -4.68 21.45
C VAL A 75 -8.38 -5.15 21.31
N ARG A 76 -8.07 -6.35 21.80
CA ARG A 76 -6.73 -6.94 21.73
C ARG A 76 -6.26 -7.18 20.30
N ALA A 77 -7.15 -7.62 19.40
CA ALA A 77 -6.79 -7.83 17.99
C ALA A 77 -6.24 -6.55 17.35
N ILE A 78 -6.94 -5.42 17.50
CA ILE A 78 -6.46 -4.15 16.95
C ILE A 78 -5.18 -3.68 17.65
N ALA A 79 -5.10 -3.83 18.98
CA ALA A 79 -3.91 -3.43 19.74
C ALA A 79 -2.66 -4.23 19.33
N ASN A 80 -2.81 -5.53 19.08
CA ASN A 80 -1.72 -6.39 18.60
C ASN A 80 -1.24 -5.94 17.21
N LEU A 81 -2.16 -5.60 16.30
CA LEU A 81 -1.78 -5.06 14.98
C LEU A 81 -1.00 -3.74 15.12
N HIS A 82 -1.41 -2.85 16.02
CA HIS A 82 -0.67 -1.60 16.27
C HIS A 82 0.73 -1.89 16.82
N GLN A 83 0.85 -2.81 17.77
CA GLN A 83 2.14 -3.24 18.30
C GLN A 83 3.07 -3.77 17.19
N MET A 84 2.56 -4.64 16.32
CA MET A 84 3.34 -5.19 15.20
C MET A 84 3.81 -4.12 14.22
N VAL A 85 2.98 -3.13 13.94
CA VAL A 85 3.34 -2.01 13.05
C VAL A 85 4.40 -1.09 13.67
N LEU A 86 4.35 -0.87 14.99
CA LEU A 86 5.37 -0.11 15.72
C LEU A 86 6.72 -0.84 15.73
N GLU A 87 6.71 -2.15 15.98
CA GLU A 87 7.92 -2.96 16.13
C GLU A 87 8.65 -3.22 14.82
N VAL A 88 7.92 -3.70 13.81
CA VAL A 88 8.52 -4.34 12.63
C VAL A 88 8.74 -3.36 11.48
N HIS A 89 8.34 -2.10 11.66
CA HIS A 89 8.21 -1.03 10.67
C HIS A 89 8.93 -1.24 9.32
N ARG A 90 8.32 -2.08 8.48
CA ARG A 90 8.60 -2.28 7.05
C ARG A 90 7.28 -2.65 6.42
N ASP A 91 6.99 -2.07 5.26
CA ASP A 91 5.81 -2.36 4.45
C ASP A 91 5.88 -3.80 3.88
N GLY A 92 5.84 -4.78 4.78
CA GLY A 92 6.16 -6.18 4.56
C GLY A 92 5.01 -7.11 4.91
N ASP A 93 5.21 -8.38 4.52
CA ASP A 93 4.15 -9.38 4.38
C ASP A 93 3.55 -9.79 5.73
N LEU A 94 4.34 -9.84 6.81
CA LEU A 94 3.90 -10.41 8.09
C LEU A 94 2.69 -9.70 8.74
N VAL A 95 2.64 -8.36 8.70
CA VAL A 95 1.48 -7.62 9.25
C VAL A 95 0.25 -7.88 8.39
N GLN A 96 0.42 -8.03 7.08
CA GLN A 96 -0.69 -8.31 6.16
C GLN A 96 -1.18 -9.75 6.30
N ASP A 97 -0.27 -10.71 6.47
CA ASP A 97 -0.59 -12.11 6.78
C ASP A 97 -1.38 -12.19 8.09
N LEU A 98 -0.93 -11.47 9.13
CA LEU A 98 -1.63 -11.40 10.41
C LEU A 98 -3.02 -10.76 10.27
N MET A 99 -3.15 -9.71 9.45
CA MET A 99 -4.46 -9.13 9.14
C MET A 99 -5.38 -10.11 8.42
N HIS A 100 -4.90 -10.86 7.43
CA HIS A 100 -5.71 -11.88 6.75
C HIS A 100 -6.12 -12.99 7.70
N TRP A 101 -5.20 -13.40 8.58
CA TRP A 101 -5.48 -14.37 9.64
C TRP A 101 -6.60 -13.84 10.57
N TYR A 102 -6.51 -12.60 11.05
CA TYR A 102 -7.55 -11.97 11.88
C TYR A 102 -8.89 -11.81 11.16
N ILE A 103 -8.89 -11.42 9.89
CA ILE A 103 -10.11 -11.35 9.08
C ILE A 103 -10.77 -12.72 8.95
N ALA A 104 -10.00 -13.79 8.73
CA ALA A 104 -10.52 -15.15 8.64
C ALA A 104 -11.14 -15.63 9.96
N LEU A 105 -10.64 -15.18 11.10
CA LEU A 105 -11.21 -15.44 12.43
C LEU A 105 -12.41 -14.57 12.77
N GLY A 106 -12.77 -13.61 11.91
CA GLY A 106 -13.88 -12.69 12.15
C GLY A 106 -13.61 -11.61 13.22
N VAL A 107 -12.35 -11.43 13.63
CA VAL A 107 -11.98 -10.37 14.58
C VAL A 107 -11.64 -9.06 13.84
N PRO A 108 -11.84 -7.89 14.46
CA PRO A 108 -11.61 -6.62 13.80
C PRO A 108 -10.11 -6.33 13.63
N VAL A 109 -9.79 -5.66 12.53
CA VAL A 109 -8.42 -5.32 12.13
C VAL A 109 -8.15 -3.82 12.08
N TYR A 110 -9.17 -2.98 12.28
CA TYR A 110 -8.99 -1.53 12.35
C TYR A 110 -10.08 -0.83 13.17
N LEU A 111 -9.77 0.39 13.63
CA LEU A 111 -10.57 1.16 14.60
C LEU A 111 -12.05 1.34 14.23
N GLY A 112 -12.35 1.52 12.94
CA GLY A 112 -13.72 1.75 12.48
C GLY A 112 -14.66 0.55 12.69
N GLN A 113 -14.13 -0.68 12.81
CA GLN A 113 -14.96 -1.86 13.14
C GLN A 113 -15.45 -1.87 14.59
N LEU A 114 -14.83 -1.08 15.47
CA LEU A 114 -15.26 -0.89 16.86
C LEU A 114 -16.10 0.37 17.07
N GLY A 115 -16.53 1.04 16.00
CA GLY A 115 -17.33 2.26 16.08
C GLY A 115 -16.53 3.54 16.31
N VAL A 116 -15.19 3.50 16.22
CA VAL A 116 -14.34 4.70 16.25
C VAL A 116 -14.27 5.30 14.85
N ALA A 117 -15.30 6.08 14.49
CA ALA A 117 -15.49 6.62 13.14
C ALA A 117 -14.35 7.53 12.66
N ASP A 118 -13.75 8.30 13.58
CA ASP A 118 -12.66 9.24 13.28
C ASP A 118 -11.29 8.55 13.16
N GLY A 119 -11.22 7.23 13.20
CA GLY A 119 -9.97 6.47 13.17
C GLY A 119 -9.16 6.59 11.87
N GLY A 120 -9.68 7.28 10.85
CA GLY A 120 -8.97 7.64 9.61
C GLY A 120 -8.60 9.13 9.52
N ASP A 121 -8.99 9.94 10.51
CA ASP A 121 -8.68 11.37 10.56
C ASP A 121 -7.32 11.61 11.21
N GLU A 122 -6.40 12.26 10.49
CA GLU A 122 -5.03 12.44 10.95
C GLU A 122 -4.93 13.33 12.19
N ALA A 123 -5.80 14.33 12.37
CA ALA A 123 -5.78 15.19 13.55
C ALA A 123 -6.30 14.45 14.79
N PHE A 124 -7.31 13.60 14.63
CA PHE A 124 -7.76 12.68 15.66
C PHE A 124 -6.65 11.70 16.06
N LEU A 125 -6.01 11.07 15.07
CA LEU A 125 -4.93 10.11 15.31
C LEU A 125 -3.70 10.77 15.96
N LEU A 126 -3.41 12.04 15.67
CA LEU A 126 -2.33 12.77 16.31
C LEU A 126 -2.64 12.99 17.80
N LYS A 127 -3.84 13.49 18.12
CA LYS A 127 -4.29 13.68 19.50
C LYS A 127 -4.27 12.38 20.30
N MET A 128 -4.72 11.29 19.68
CA MET A 128 -4.59 9.96 20.26
C MET A 128 -3.12 9.64 20.56
N GLY A 129 -2.21 9.88 19.61
CA GLY A 129 -0.77 9.69 19.83
C GLY A 129 -0.21 10.51 21.00
N GLU A 130 -0.63 11.78 21.12
CA GLU A 130 -0.26 12.67 22.23
C GLU A 130 -0.74 12.15 23.59
N GLU A 131 -1.92 11.51 23.65
CA GLU A 131 -2.45 10.88 24.86
C GLU A 131 -1.70 9.58 25.23
N LEU A 132 -1.31 8.79 24.22
CA LEU A 132 -0.70 7.45 24.42
C LEU A 132 0.80 7.52 24.73
N ALA A 133 1.53 8.42 24.07
CA ALA A 133 2.98 8.56 24.20
C ALA A 133 3.48 8.67 25.66
N PRO A 134 2.96 9.57 26.52
CA PRO A 134 3.44 9.70 27.89
C PRO A 134 3.12 8.49 28.79
N ARG A 135 2.15 7.66 28.40
CA ARG A 135 1.71 6.47 29.16
C ARG A 135 2.56 5.25 28.83
N THR A 136 3.15 5.22 27.63
CA THR A 136 3.96 4.12 27.11
C THR A 136 5.31 4.05 27.83
N CYS A 137 5.83 2.84 28.05
CA CYS A 137 7.17 2.64 28.60
C CYS A 137 8.25 2.89 27.52
N ALA A 138 9.49 3.05 27.94
CA ALA A 138 10.62 3.04 27.02
C ALA A 138 10.59 1.74 26.19
N SER A 139 10.73 1.88 24.87
CA SER A 139 10.63 0.79 23.90
C SER A 139 11.81 0.89 22.92
N PRO A 140 12.25 -0.23 22.31
CA PRO A 140 13.35 -0.23 21.33
C PRO A 140 12.96 0.39 19.98
N PHE A 141 11.69 0.75 19.81
CA PHE A 141 11.11 1.42 18.65
C PHE A 141 10.40 2.70 19.10
N ALA A 142 10.11 3.59 18.13
CA ALA A 142 9.47 4.87 18.41
C ALA A 142 8.04 4.66 18.92
N THR A 143 7.70 5.36 20.01
CA THR A 143 6.35 5.39 20.59
C THR A 143 5.93 6.83 20.92
N ASP A 144 6.50 7.80 20.20
CA ASP A 144 6.06 9.20 20.24
C ASP A 144 4.72 9.36 19.52
N ALA A 145 4.13 10.56 19.62
CA ALA A 145 2.82 10.84 19.04
C ALA A 145 2.76 10.58 17.52
N ALA A 146 3.84 10.89 16.79
CA ALA A 146 3.90 10.69 15.34
C ALA A 146 3.94 9.18 14.98
N ALA A 147 4.70 8.39 15.75
CA ALA A 147 4.75 6.93 15.57
C ALA A 147 3.37 6.28 15.77
N TRP A 148 2.64 6.70 16.80
CA TRP A 148 1.26 6.26 17.03
C TRP A 148 0.32 6.68 15.91
N GLN A 149 0.41 7.94 15.48
CA GLN A 149 -0.42 8.48 14.40
C GLN A 149 -0.21 7.69 13.09
N ILE A 150 1.05 7.48 12.67
CA ILE A 150 1.39 6.71 11.48
C ILE A 150 0.87 5.28 11.60
N THR A 151 1.13 4.63 12.74
CA THR A 151 0.70 3.25 13.00
C THR A 151 -0.80 3.06 12.83
N SER A 152 -1.59 3.97 13.39
CA SER A 152 -3.04 3.90 13.29
C SER A 152 -3.53 4.18 11.88
N LEU A 153 -2.91 5.12 11.15
CA LEU A 153 -3.25 5.37 9.75
C LEU A 153 -2.92 4.17 8.85
N LYS A 154 -1.77 3.50 9.07
CA LYS A 154 -1.41 2.26 8.38
C LYS A 154 -2.48 1.19 8.61
N THR A 155 -2.81 0.94 9.87
CA THR A 155 -3.80 -0.07 10.27
C THR A 155 -5.19 0.24 9.70
N TRP A 156 -5.58 1.53 9.69
CA TRP A 156 -6.82 1.99 9.07
C TRP A 156 -6.89 1.69 7.57
N ASN A 157 -5.87 2.11 6.81
CA ASN A 157 -5.85 1.94 5.36
C ASN A 157 -5.75 0.46 4.95
N TRP A 158 -4.89 -0.31 5.60
CA TRP A 158 -4.76 -1.74 5.34
C TRP A 158 -6.00 -2.52 5.77
N GLY A 159 -6.56 -2.22 6.95
CA GLY A 159 -7.79 -2.84 7.41
C GLY A 159 -8.97 -2.56 6.48
N GLY A 160 -9.14 -1.31 6.04
CA GLY A 160 -10.13 -0.93 5.03
C GLY A 160 -9.94 -1.67 3.70
N ARG A 161 -8.68 -1.82 3.27
CA ARG A 161 -8.34 -2.53 2.03
C ARG A 161 -8.66 -4.02 2.10
N HIS A 162 -8.14 -4.72 3.11
CA HIS A 162 -8.23 -6.17 3.21
C HIS A 162 -9.64 -6.65 3.58
N THR A 163 -10.44 -5.82 4.25
CA THR A 163 -11.87 -6.09 4.46
C THR A 163 -12.75 -5.72 3.28
N GLY A 164 -12.18 -5.15 2.21
CA GLY A 164 -12.92 -4.71 1.02
C GLY A 164 -13.75 -3.43 1.21
N ARG A 165 -13.73 -2.82 2.40
CA ARG A 165 -14.50 -1.60 2.70
C ARG A 165 -13.97 -0.36 1.97
N ARG A 166 -12.66 -0.26 1.79
CA ARG A 166 -11.99 0.84 1.10
C ARG A 166 -10.75 0.31 0.38
N ASN A 167 -10.88 -0.02 -0.90
CA ASN A 167 -9.78 -0.53 -1.73
C ASN A 167 -9.81 0.09 -3.13
N GLY A 168 -8.92 -0.37 -4.02
CA GLY A 168 -8.83 0.12 -5.39
C GLY A 168 -10.14 0.05 -6.16
N LYS A 169 -10.91 -1.04 -6.00
CA LYS A 169 -12.22 -1.20 -6.62
C LYS A 169 -13.24 -0.18 -6.12
N VAL A 170 -13.35 0.01 -4.81
CA VAL A 170 -14.29 1.00 -4.25
C VAL A 170 -13.94 2.41 -4.72
N ILE A 171 -12.64 2.77 -4.71
CA ILE A 171 -12.17 4.07 -5.21
C ILE A 171 -12.48 4.21 -6.71
N ALA A 172 -12.21 3.18 -7.51
CA ALA A 172 -12.52 3.17 -8.93
C ALA A 172 -14.02 3.35 -9.20
N ASP A 173 -14.87 2.62 -8.46
CA ASP A 173 -16.33 2.69 -8.58
C ASP A 173 -16.86 4.10 -8.23
N GLU A 174 -16.27 4.78 -7.24
CA GLU A 174 -16.56 6.19 -6.95
C GLU A 174 -16.07 7.12 -8.06
N MET A 175 -14.82 6.97 -8.48
CA MET A 175 -14.20 7.79 -9.52
C MET A 175 -14.96 7.70 -10.83
N ARG A 176 -15.49 6.53 -11.20
CA ARG A 176 -16.35 6.39 -12.39
C ARG A 176 -17.59 7.27 -12.34
N ARG A 177 -18.06 7.71 -11.18
CA ARG A 177 -19.20 8.65 -11.08
C ARG A 177 -18.80 10.12 -11.19
N GLU A 178 -17.50 10.43 -11.15
CA GLU A 178 -16.99 11.78 -11.31
C GLU A 178 -17.08 12.23 -12.78
N SER A 179 -17.46 13.49 -13.00
CA SER A 179 -17.60 14.09 -14.34
C SER A 179 -16.35 13.93 -15.20
N ALA A 180 -15.18 14.12 -14.59
CA ALA A 180 -13.89 14.04 -15.27
C ALA A 180 -13.60 12.63 -15.81
N ILE A 181 -13.96 11.58 -15.06
CA ILE A 181 -13.80 10.20 -15.53
C ILE A 181 -14.89 9.83 -16.53
N GLN A 182 -16.14 10.25 -16.29
CA GLN A 182 -17.24 10.08 -17.25
C GLN A 182 -16.89 10.60 -18.65
N ALA A 183 -16.20 11.75 -18.74
CA ALA A 183 -15.71 12.30 -19.99
C ALA A 183 -14.66 11.43 -20.70
N LEU A 184 -13.89 10.63 -19.94
CA LEU A 184 -12.89 9.71 -20.48
C LEU A 184 -13.46 8.35 -20.90
N LEU A 185 -14.58 7.90 -20.30
CA LEU A 185 -15.13 6.55 -20.50
C LEU A 185 -15.34 6.16 -21.98
N PRO A 186 -15.91 7.01 -22.86
CA PRO A 186 -16.07 6.66 -24.27
C PRO A 186 -14.72 6.37 -24.96
N ALA A 187 -13.68 7.13 -24.61
CA ALA A 187 -12.35 6.94 -25.17
C ALA A 187 -11.68 5.68 -24.62
N ILE A 188 -11.83 5.40 -23.32
CA ILE A 188 -11.35 4.19 -22.67
C ILE A 188 -11.96 2.94 -23.32
N ARG A 189 -13.28 2.92 -23.54
CA ARG A 189 -14.00 1.83 -24.21
C ARG A 189 -13.53 1.62 -25.66
N ALA A 190 -13.15 2.70 -26.33
CA ALA A 190 -12.66 2.67 -27.71
C ALA A 190 -11.18 2.28 -27.85
N MET A 191 -10.43 2.18 -26.74
CA MET A 191 -9.02 1.78 -26.80
C MET A 191 -8.89 0.39 -27.46
N PRO A 192 -7.85 0.20 -28.30
CA PRO A 192 -7.56 -1.12 -28.85
C PRO A 192 -7.15 -2.08 -27.73
N ALA A 193 -7.32 -3.38 -28.00
CA ALA A 193 -6.74 -4.41 -27.15
C ALA A 193 -5.23 -4.19 -27.05
N GLN A 194 -4.71 -4.18 -25.82
CA GLN A 194 -3.28 -3.96 -25.59
C GLN A 194 -2.88 -4.45 -24.21
N ARG A 195 -1.61 -4.86 -24.09
CA ARG A 195 -0.96 -5.21 -22.84
C ARG A 195 -0.10 -4.08 -22.34
N ILE A 196 -0.24 -3.76 -21.06
CA ILE A 196 0.50 -2.71 -20.37
C ILE A 196 1.32 -3.34 -19.26
N ALA A 197 2.64 -3.12 -19.27
CA ALA A 197 3.52 -3.45 -18.16
C ALA A 197 3.84 -2.19 -17.34
N VAL A 198 3.77 -2.27 -16.01
CA VAL A 198 4.20 -1.20 -15.13
C VAL A 198 5.28 -1.72 -14.19
N LEU A 199 6.50 -1.20 -14.32
CA LEU A 199 7.62 -1.48 -13.42
C LEU A 199 7.65 -0.38 -12.35
N GLY A 200 7.30 -0.71 -11.10
CA GLY A 200 6.88 0.31 -10.12
C GLY A 200 7.39 0.13 -8.70
N HIS A 201 7.65 1.24 -8.00
CA HIS A 201 7.89 1.27 -6.55
C HIS A 201 6.59 1.46 -5.74
N SER A 202 6.71 1.74 -4.43
CA SER A 202 5.58 1.92 -3.50
C SER A 202 4.44 2.83 -3.97
N PHE A 203 4.67 3.79 -4.88
CA PHE A 203 3.64 4.69 -5.39
C PHE A 203 2.67 4.04 -6.37
N THR A 204 3.04 2.90 -6.97
CA THR A 204 2.15 2.12 -7.84
C THR A 204 1.55 0.93 -7.11
N MET A 205 2.07 0.58 -5.94
CA MET A 205 1.74 -0.66 -5.27
C MET A 205 0.39 -0.64 -4.58
N ALA A 206 -0.35 -1.73 -4.76
CA ALA A 206 -1.53 -2.02 -3.94
C ALA A 206 -1.18 -2.23 -2.47
N LEU A 207 0.09 -2.42 -2.10
CA LEU A 207 0.55 -2.58 -0.71
C LEU A 207 0.84 -1.24 0.00
N ASN A 208 0.72 -0.10 -0.68
CA ASN A 208 1.00 1.22 -0.10
C ASN A 208 0.23 1.43 1.23
N TRP A 209 0.85 2.00 2.25
CA TRP A 209 0.22 2.17 3.57
C TRP A 209 -0.52 3.51 3.71
N SER A 210 -0.08 4.54 2.99
CA SER A 210 -0.56 5.93 3.14
C SER A 210 -1.88 6.20 2.45
N SER A 211 -2.38 5.24 1.68
CA SER A 211 -3.63 5.33 0.94
C SER A 211 -4.27 3.96 0.83
N PRO A 212 -5.61 3.85 0.75
CA PRO A 212 -6.27 2.57 0.54
C PRO A 212 -5.91 1.90 -0.80
N SER A 213 -5.47 2.66 -1.80
CA SER A 213 -4.93 2.11 -3.05
C SER A 213 -4.04 3.11 -3.79
N ALA A 214 -3.09 2.60 -4.57
CA ALA A 214 -2.29 3.40 -5.48
C ALA A 214 -3.00 3.65 -6.82
N PHE A 215 -2.49 4.62 -7.59
CA PHE A 215 -3.11 5.09 -8.83
C PHE A 215 -3.17 4.03 -9.93
N VAL A 216 -2.15 3.14 -10.02
CA VAL A 216 -2.11 2.08 -11.03
C VAL A 216 -3.19 1.02 -10.77
N PRO A 217 -3.35 0.46 -9.56
CA PRO A 217 -4.48 -0.41 -9.25
C PRO A 217 -5.83 0.26 -9.47
N ILE A 218 -6.00 1.53 -9.08
CA ILE A 218 -7.27 2.27 -9.30
C ILE A 218 -7.59 2.36 -10.79
N ALA A 219 -6.63 2.79 -11.62
CA ALA A 219 -6.80 2.86 -13.06
C ALA A 219 -7.06 1.48 -13.68
N THR A 220 -6.40 0.43 -13.18
CA THR A 220 -6.57 -0.95 -13.63
C THR A 220 -7.99 -1.45 -13.37
N GLU A 221 -8.58 -1.14 -12.20
CA GLU A 221 -9.98 -1.48 -11.89
C GLU A 221 -10.96 -0.78 -12.84
N ILE A 222 -10.72 0.50 -13.17
CA ILE A 222 -11.53 1.23 -14.16
C ILE A 222 -11.40 0.58 -15.53
N LEU A 223 -10.18 0.30 -16.00
CA LEU A 223 -9.93 -0.36 -17.28
C LEU A 223 -10.58 -1.75 -17.35
N ALA A 224 -10.43 -2.59 -16.33
CA ALA A 224 -11.02 -3.92 -16.28
C ALA A 224 -12.55 -3.87 -16.39
N SER A 225 -13.18 -2.87 -15.76
CA SER A 225 -14.64 -2.70 -15.83
C SER A 225 -15.15 -2.15 -17.16
N GLU A 226 -14.38 -1.26 -17.81
CA GLU A 226 -14.85 -0.49 -18.97
C GLU A 226 -14.32 -1.01 -20.30
N ASN A 227 -13.13 -1.62 -20.31
CA ASN A 227 -12.50 -2.22 -21.48
C ASN A 227 -11.55 -3.36 -21.07
N PRO A 228 -12.07 -4.57 -20.78
CA PRO A 228 -11.26 -5.70 -20.30
C PRO A 228 -10.21 -6.21 -21.31
N ARG A 229 -10.21 -5.69 -22.54
CA ARG A 229 -9.19 -6.00 -23.56
C ARG A 229 -7.88 -5.25 -23.32
N VAL A 230 -7.86 -4.27 -22.40
CA VAL A 230 -6.66 -3.58 -21.95
C VAL A 230 -6.17 -4.27 -20.69
N GLU A 231 -5.11 -5.07 -20.82
CA GLU A 231 -4.57 -5.88 -19.73
C GLU A 231 -3.38 -5.16 -19.07
N VAL A 232 -3.47 -4.88 -17.77
CA VAL A 232 -2.37 -4.25 -17.02
C VAL A 232 -1.71 -5.27 -16.09
N ARG A 233 -0.39 -5.40 -16.18
CA ARG A 233 0.42 -6.20 -15.25
C ARG A 233 1.45 -5.33 -14.55
N GLN A 234 1.53 -5.45 -13.23
CA GLN A 234 2.51 -4.73 -12.41
C GLN A 234 3.68 -5.64 -12.02
N PHE A 235 4.88 -5.10 -12.13
CA PHE A 235 6.15 -5.68 -11.70
C PHE A 235 6.73 -4.74 -10.65
N GLN A 236 6.50 -5.02 -9.38
CA GLN A 236 6.57 -3.98 -8.35
C GLN A 236 7.19 -4.44 -7.04
N GLN A 237 7.90 -3.51 -6.39
CA GLN A 237 8.47 -3.73 -5.06
C GLN A 237 8.70 -2.40 -4.33
N GLY A 238 8.58 -2.38 -2.99
CA GLY A 238 8.89 -1.20 -2.19
C GLY A 238 10.33 -0.72 -2.43
N GLY A 239 10.52 0.59 -2.63
CA GLY A 239 11.85 1.18 -2.86
C GLY A 239 12.57 0.67 -4.10
N LEU A 240 11.84 0.23 -5.14
CA LEU A 240 12.43 -0.26 -6.38
C LEU A 240 13.20 0.86 -7.10
N THR A 241 14.50 0.62 -7.34
CA THR A 241 15.35 1.47 -8.19
C THR A 241 15.45 0.89 -9.59
N ALA A 242 15.92 1.66 -10.57
CA ALA A 242 16.08 1.17 -11.94
C ALA A 242 17.00 -0.06 -12.04
N VAL A 243 18.13 -0.08 -11.32
CA VAL A 243 19.03 -1.27 -11.28
C VAL A 243 18.29 -2.50 -10.75
N ARG A 244 17.52 -2.34 -9.67
CA ARG A 244 16.76 -3.46 -9.08
C ARG A 244 15.63 -3.92 -9.99
N ALA A 245 14.94 -3.00 -10.66
CA ALA A 245 13.90 -3.31 -11.63
C ALA A 245 14.47 -4.12 -12.81
N GLU A 246 15.64 -3.71 -13.31
CA GLU A 246 16.38 -4.44 -14.34
C GLU A 246 16.70 -5.87 -13.90
N ALA A 247 17.31 -6.01 -12.73
CA ALA A 247 17.80 -7.30 -12.24
C ALA A 247 16.67 -8.30 -11.91
N ILE A 248 15.56 -7.81 -11.35
CA ILE A 248 14.50 -8.67 -10.82
C ILE A 248 13.40 -8.92 -11.86
N PHE A 249 12.99 -7.90 -12.61
CA PHE A 249 11.73 -7.93 -13.35
C PHE A 249 11.86 -7.81 -14.85
N LEU A 250 12.98 -7.31 -15.40
CA LEU A 250 13.06 -7.00 -16.84
C LEU A 250 12.81 -8.24 -17.72
N ALA A 251 13.42 -9.38 -17.39
CA ALA A 251 13.25 -10.60 -18.17
C ALA A 251 11.78 -11.06 -18.24
N GLU A 252 11.09 -11.06 -17.10
CA GLU A 252 9.68 -11.44 -17.01
C GLU A 252 8.77 -10.42 -17.69
N ALA A 253 9.06 -9.12 -17.52
CA ALA A 253 8.28 -8.05 -18.11
C ALA A 253 8.41 -7.99 -19.64
N LEU A 254 9.58 -8.32 -20.19
CA LEU A 254 9.76 -8.51 -21.64
C LEU A 254 9.04 -9.78 -22.13
N ALA A 255 9.09 -10.88 -21.38
CA ALA A 255 8.38 -12.11 -21.72
C ALA A 255 6.85 -11.93 -21.79
N TYR A 256 6.30 -10.96 -21.05
CA TYR A 256 4.88 -10.57 -21.11
C TYR A 256 4.47 -9.92 -22.45
N ARG A 257 5.45 -9.43 -23.25
CA ARG A 257 5.25 -8.76 -24.55
C ARG A 257 4.22 -7.62 -24.49
N PRO A 258 4.46 -6.56 -23.68
CA PRO A 258 3.55 -5.44 -23.61
C PRO A 258 3.59 -4.58 -24.88
N ASP A 259 2.45 -4.00 -25.27
CA ASP A 259 2.39 -2.94 -26.28
C ASP A 259 2.86 -1.59 -25.72
N LEU A 260 2.73 -1.42 -24.40
CA LEU A 260 3.15 -0.25 -23.64
C LEU A 260 3.80 -0.66 -22.31
N ALA A 261 4.98 -0.14 -22.02
CA ALA A 261 5.62 -0.27 -20.72
C ALA A 261 5.79 1.10 -20.05
N ALA A 262 5.56 1.17 -18.73
CA ALA A 262 5.77 2.35 -17.92
C ALA A 262 6.77 2.05 -16.80
N LEU A 263 7.67 3.00 -16.53
CA LEU A 263 8.59 2.93 -15.39
C LEU A 263 8.26 3.99 -14.35
N VAL A 264 8.07 3.53 -13.12
CA VAL A 264 7.86 4.33 -11.91
C VAL A 264 8.84 3.82 -10.85
N CYS A 265 10.13 4.07 -11.05
CA CYS A 265 11.21 3.59 -10.18
C CYS A 265 12.10 4.75 -9.76
N LEU A 266 12.76 4.60 -8.60
CA LEU A 266 13.77 5.56 -8.16
C LEU A 266 15.00 5.51 -9.08
N THR A 267 15.47 6.68 -9.52
CA THR A 267 16.67 6.86 -10.34
C THR A 267 17.56 7.90 -9.68
N LYS A 268 18.49 7.46 -8.83
CA LYS A 268 19.23 8.34 -7.92
C LYS A 268 20.71 8.52 -8.27
N ASP A 269 21.30 7.58 -9.00
CA ASP A 269 22.73 7.56 -9.29
C ASP A 269 23.03 7.10 -10.73
N ASP A 270 24.30 7.14 -11.13
CA ASP A 270 24.75 6.80 -12.48
C ASP A 270 24.43 5.35 -12.87
N ALA A 271 24.43 4.42 -11.91
CA ALA A 271 24.07 3.03 -12.17
C ALA A 271 22.58 2.90 -12.49
N ASP A 272 21.73 3.61 -11.74
CA ASP A 272 20.30 3.69 -12.02
C ASP A 272 20.01 4.38 -13.37
N PHE A 273 20.73 5.45 -13.71
CA PHE A 273 20.57 6.09 -15.03
C PHE A 273 20.96 5.16 -16.19
N ALA A 274 22.02 4.39 -16.05
CA ALA A 274 22.43 3.41 -17.05
C ALA A 274 21.43 2.24 -17.15
N ALA A 275 20.90 1.78 -16.01
CA ALA A 275 19.86 0.74 -15.98
C ALA A 275 18.55 1.21 -16.61
N LEU A 276 18.13 2.45 -16.33
CA LEU A 276 16.98 3.10 -16.96
C LEU A 276 17.10 3.05 -18.49
N GLU A 277 18.24 3.48 -19.03
CA GLU A 277 18.48 3.46 -20.47
C GLU A 277 18.38 2.03 -21.04
N ARG A 278 19.02 1.05 -20.39
CA ARG A 278 18.97 -0.36 -20.85
C ARG A 278 17.56 -0.94 -20.83
N ILE A 279 16.79 -0.70 -19.76
CA ILE A 279 15.39 -1.12 -19.66
C ILE A 279 14.59 -0.54 -20.84
N ILE A 280 14.66 0.77 -21.07
CA ILE A 280 13.92 1.44 -22.15
C ILE A 280 14.29 0.84 -23.49
N ARG A 281 15.58 0.74 -23.80
CA ARG A 281 16.07 0.21 -25.08
C ARG A 281 15.63 -1.24 -25.29
N ALA A 282 15.57 -2.06 -24.24
CA ALA A 282 15.13 -3.44 -24.34
C ALA A 282 13.65 -3.55 -24.77
N PHE A 283 12.76 -2.74 -24.18
CA PHE A 283 11.35 -2.71 -24.57
C PHE A 283 11.13 -2.12 -25.97
N VAL A 284 11.82 -1.00 -26.28
CA VAL A 284 11.73 -0.37 -27.60
C VAL A 284 12.22 -1.32 -28.71
N ALA A 285 13.29 -2.08 -28.46
CA ALA A 285 13.79 -3.09 -29.39
C ALA A 285 12.80 -4.22 -29.67
N GLN A 286 11.86 -4.50 -28.75
CA GLN A 286 10.76 -5.46 -28.95
C GLN A 286 9.52 -4.83 -29.59
N GLY A 287 9.56 -3.54 -29.93
CA GLY A 287 8.44 -2.80 -30.50
C GLY A 287 7.43 -2.25 -29.48
N SER A 288 7.70 -2.38 -28.19
CA SER A 288 6.86 -1.78 -27.15
C SER A 288 7.04 -0.26 -27.13
N ARG A 289 5.96 0.49 -26.94
CA ARG A 289 6.06 1.90 -26.53
C ARG A 289 6.56 1.94 -25.09
N PHE A 290 7.44 2.87 -24.76
CA PHE A 290 7.91 3.06 -23.38
C PHE A 290 7.57 4.45 -22.88
N VAL A 291 7.13 4.55 -21.63
CA VAL A 291 6.81 5.83 -20.98
C VAL A 291 7.47 5.98 -19.61
N VAL A 292 7.83 7.22 -19.30
CA VAL A 292 8.17 7.67 -17.94
C VAL A 292 7.33 8.91 -17.62
N PHE A 293 7.08 9.19 -16.35
CA PHE A 293 6.43 10.44 -15.94
C PHE A 293 7.48 11.54 -15.78
N ASP A 294 7.16 12.80 -16.11
CA ASP A 294 8.10 13.92 -15.97
C ASP A 294 8.47 14.21 -14.52
N ASP A 295 7.48 14.23 -13.64
CA ASP A 295 7.65 14.49 -12.21
C ASP A 295 6.40 13.99 -11.46
N LEU A 296 6.60 13.02 -10.58
CA LEU A 296 5.55 12.45 -9.72
C LEU A 296 5.49 13.14 -8.34
N LEU A 297 6.29 14.19 -8.13
CA LEU A 297 6.52 14.85 -6.84
C LEU A 297 7.06 13.87 -5.78
N VAL A 298 7.81 12.86 -6.20
CA VAL A 298 8.48 11.92 -5.29
C VAL A 298 9.57 12.71 -4.56
N PRO A 299 9.48 12.91 -3.24
CA PRO A 299 10.41 13.81 -2.53
C PRO A 299 11.88 13.40 -2.61
N LEU A 300 12.14 12.11 -2.87
CA LEU A 300 13.48 11.54 -3.06
C LEU A 300 14.09 11.82 -4.44
N GLU A 301 13.28 12.30 -5.39
CA GLU A 301 13.72 12.67 -6.74
C GLU A 301 13.38 14.14 -6.98
N ALA A 302 14.37 15.04 -6.91
CA ALA A 302 14.11 16.46 -7.13
C ALA A 302 15.23 17.12 -7.97
N GLY A 303 14.88 18.21 -8.65
CA GLY A 303 15.83 19.07 -9.34
C GLY A 303 16.55 18.40 -10.52
N THR A 304 17.86 18.58 -10.58
CA THR A 304 18.72 18.17 -11.72
C THR A 304 18.67 16.67 -12.00
N THR A 305 18.39 15.84 -11.00
CA THR A 305 18.18 14.39 -11.14
C THR A 305 17.00 14.06 -12.05
N LEU A 306 15.86 14.74 -11.88
CA LEU A 306 14.66 14.54 -12.72
C LEU A 306 14.90 15.00 -14.15
N GLU A 307 15.54 16.15 -14.35
CA GLU A 307 15.87 16.66 -15.68
C GLU A 307 16.79 15.70 -16.44
N ARG A 308 17.82 15.18 -15.77
CA ARG A 308 18.74 14.18 -16.32
C ARG A 308 18.01 12.89 -16.67
N ARG A 309 17.17 12.37 -15.75
CA ARG A 309 16.35 11.16 -15.99
C ARG A 309 15.48 11.33 -17.23
N ASN A 310 14.77 12.45 -17.34
CA ASN A 310 13.84 12.71 -18.43
C ASN A 310 14.57 12.87 -19.77
N ARG A 311 15.79 13.43 -19.77
CA ARG A 311 16.64 13.51 -20.96
C ARG A 311 17.08 12.12 -21.43
N ILE A 312 17.68 11.34 -20.52
CA ILE A 312 18.12 9.97 -20.81
C ILE A 312 16.95 9.12 -21.32
N ALA A 313 15.78 9.25 -20.70
CA ALA A 313 14.60 8.52 -21.14
C ALA A 313 14.20 8.86 -22.58
N LYS A 314 14.20 10.15 -22.96
CA LYS A 314 13.92 10.58 -24.34
C LYS A 314 14.98 10.07 -25.31
N ASP A 315 16.25 10.21 -24.96
CA ASP A 315 17.39 9.76 -25.80
C ASP A 315 17.39 8.23 -26.00
N ALA A 316 16.82 7.48 -25.06
CA ALA A 316 16.61 6.05 -25.14
C ALA A 316 15.36 5.63 -25.93
N GLY A 317 14.48 6.57 -26.31
CA GLY A 317 13.28 6.33 -27.09
C GLY A 317 11.96 6.28 -26.30
N ALA A 318 11.96 6.68 -25.02
CA ALA A 318 10.74 6.76 -24.22
C ALA A 318 9.98 8.08 -24.45
N THR A 319 8.66 8.02 -24.28
CA THR A 319 7.81 9.20 -24.15
C THR A 319 7.78 9.67 -22.70
N VAL A 320 8.01 10.96 -22.47
CA VAL A 320 7.87 11.57 -21.14
C VAL A 320 6.45 12.13 -20.98
N VAL A 321 5.67 11.53 -20.09
CA VAL A 321 4.28 11.92 -19.79
C VAL A 321 4.28 13.06 -18.80
N ALA A 322 3.77 14.21 -19.23
CA ALA A 322 3.76 15.41 -18.40
C ALA A 322 2.58 15.40 -17.41
N VAL A 323 2.87 15.24 -16.12
CA VAL A 323 1.91 15.25 -15.01
C VAL A 323 2.32 16.23 -13.90
N GLY A 324 3.61 16.54 -13.76
CA GLY A 324 4.15 17.36 -12.67
C GLY A 324 3.47 18.71 -12.52
N LYS A 325 3.26 19.43 -13.63
CA LYS A 325 2.56 20.73 -13.61
C LYS A 325 1.14 20.61 -13.04
N ASP A 326 0.39 19.57 -13.41
CA ASP A 326 -1.00 19.38 -12.93
C ASP A 326 -1.02 19.01 -11.45
N LEU A 327 -0.04 18.24 -11.00
CA LEU A 327 0.14 17.89 -9.59
C LEU A 327 0.47 19.15 -8.76
N VAL A 328 1.39 19.99 -9.24
CA VAL A 328 1.78 21.24 -8.56
C VAL A 328 0.63 22.24 -8.51
N SER A 329 -0.11 22.40 -9.61
CA SER A 329 -1.23 23.35 -9.69
C SER A 329 -2.53 22.83 -9.09
N SER A 330 -2.57 21.59 -8.61
CA SER A 330 -3.80 21.03 -8.05
C SER A 330 -4.24 21.79 -6.80
N PRO A 331 -5.51 22.20 -6.68
CA PRO A 331 -6.02 22.77 -5.43
C PRO A 331 -5.96 21.76 -4.27
N LEU A 332 -5.87 20.46 -4.58
CA LEU A 332 -5.72 19.38 -3.60
C LEU A 332 -4.27 19.13 -3.18
N ARG A 333 -3.28 19.87 -3.73
CA ARG A 333 -1.85 19.69 -3.44
C ARG A 333 -1.52 19.64 -1.93
N PRO A 334 -2.13 20.45 -1.05
CA PRO A 334 -1.89 20.37 0.40
C PRO A 334 -2.26 19.02 1.02
N SER A 335 -3.15 18.25 0.38
CA SER A 335 -3.62 16.94 0.86
C SER A 335 -2.84 15.76 0.29
N PHE A 336 -1.83 15.98 -0.57
CA PHE A 336 -1.15 14.89 -1.27
C PHE A 336 -0.18 14.12 -0.38
N LEU A 337 0.64 14.81 0.40
CA LEU A 337 1.67 14.15 1.20
C LEU A 337 1.03 13.51 2.44
N SER A 338 1.52 12.32 2.78
CA SER A 338 1.23 11.65 4.03
C SER A 338 2.20 12.11 5.13
N LEU A 339 2.01 11.53 6.31
CA LEU A 339 2.66 11.92 7.56
C LEU A 339 4.19 11.75 7.55
N ASP A 340 4.72 10.83 6.73
CA ASP A 340 6.16 10.59 6.62
C ASP A 340 6.86 11.54 5.64
N GLY A 341 6.11 12.44 4.98
CA GLY A 341 6.64 13.36 3.99
C GLY A 341 7.18 12.70 2.72
N ILE A 342 6.92 11.40 2.51
CA ILE A 342 7.39 10.62 1.36
C ILE A 342 6.21 10.07 0.58
N HIS A 343 5.30 9.35 1.24
CA HIS A 343 4.22 8.64 0.58
C HIS A 343 3.01 9.53 0.33
N MET A 344 2.21 9.18 -0.68
CA MET A 344 1.08 9.99 -1.14
C MET A 344 -0.27 9.45 -0.64
N ARG A 345 -1.22 10.36 -0.40
CA ARG A 345 -2.58 10.05 0.06
C ARG A 345 -3.51 9.74 -1.11
N GLU A 346 -4.74 9.33 -0.78
CA GLU A 346 -5.75 8.97 -1.77
C GLU A 346 -6.04 10.09 -2.78
N THR A 347 -6.08 11.36 -2.35
CA THR A 347 -6.34 12.51 -3.22
C THR A 347 -5.32 12.63 -4.35
N TYR A 348 -4.04 12.42 -4.06
CA TYR A 348 -2.98 12.32 -5.07
C TYR A 348 -3.22 11.14 -6.01
N HIS A 349 -3.48 9.95 -5.46
CA HIS A 349 -3.64 8.75 -6.27
C HIS A 349 -4.86 8.79 -7.19
N ARG A 350 -5.97 9.43 -6.77
CA ARG A 350 -7.13 9.69 -7.63
C ARG A 350 -6.76 10.61 -8.79
N LEU A 351 -6.06 11.72 -8.51
CA LEU A 351 -5.62 12.64 -9.56
C LEU A 351 -4.66 11.94 -10.54
N MET A 352 -3.67 11.21 -10.03
CA MET A 352 -2.74 10.46 -10.88
C MET A 352 -3.43 9.37 -11.70
N ALA A 353 -4.42 8.67 -11.14
CA ALA A 353 -5.19 7.67 -11.88
C ALA A 353 -5.95 8.32 -13.03
N ARG A 354 -6.54 9.49 -12.81
CA ARG A 354 -7.21 10.28 -13.85
C ARG A 354 -6.24 10.73 -14.95
N LEU A 355 -5.09 11.29 -14.59
CA LEU A 355 -4.07 11.71 -15.55
C LEU A 355 -3.54 10.52 -16.36
N TRP A 356 -3.31 9.39 -15.70
CA TRP A 356 -2.87 8.14 -16.33
C TRP A 356 -3.91 7.59 -17.32
N LEU A 357 -5.18 7.52 -16.93
CA LEU A 357 -6.27 7.12 -17.82
C LEU A 357 -6.43 8.07 -19.01
N GLY A 358 -6.29 9.38 -18.79
CA GLY A 358 -6.33 10.38 -19.86
C GLY A 358 -5.22 10.19 -20.89
N PHE A 359 -4.00 9.91 -20.42
CA PHE A 359 -2.87 9.56 -21.29
C PHE A 359 -3.13 8.27 -22.07
N LEU A 360 -3.56 7.19 -21.40
CA LEU A 360 -3.82 5.91 -22.03
C LEU A 360 -4.92 5.97 -23.11
N ALA A 361 -5.97 6.75 -22.84
CA ALA A 361 -7.07 6.97 -23.78
C ALA A 361 -6.75 7.98 -24.91
N ASN A 362 -5.49 8.44 -25.00
CA ASN A 362 -4.98 9.39 -25.98
C ASN A 362 -5.81 10.70 -26.05
N ARG A 363 -6.21 11.23 -24.89
CA ARG A 363 -6.96 12.49 -24.80
C ARG A 363 -6.06 13.66 -24.45
N SER A 364 -6.44 14.85 -24.90
CA SER A 364 -5.69 16.07 -24.60
C SER A 364 -5.74 16.36 -23.10
N ARG A 365 -4.64 16.90 -22.57
CA ARG A 365 -4.44 17.20 -21.14
C ARG A 365 -5.59 18.04 -20.53
N ALA A 366 -6.19 18.93 -21.33
CA ALA A 366 -7.31 19.77 -20.91
C ALA A 366 -8.59 18.98 -20.56
N GLN A 367 -8.80 17.80 -21.16
CA GLN A 367 -9.97 16.94 -20.93
C GLN A 367 -9.81 16.00 -19.73
N ALA A 368 -8.58 15.83 -19.23
CA ALA A 368 -8.27 14.98 -18.08
C ALA A 368 -8.21 15.75 -16.74
N VAL A 369 -8.11 17.09 -16.77
CA VAL A 369 -7.92 17.91 -15.57
C VAL A 369 -9.20 18.64 -15.14
N SER A 370 -10.09 18.96 -16.09
CA SER A 370 -11.46 19.45 -15.84
C SER A 370 -12.32 18.38 -15.19
#